data_AF-A0A7W5F3L0-F1
#
_entry.id   AF-A0A7W5F3L0-F1
#
_cell.length_a   1.000
_cell.length_b   1.000
_cell.length_c   1.000
_cell.angle_alpha   90.00
_cell.angle_beta   90.00
_cell.angle_gamma   90.00
#
_symmetry.space_group_name_H-M   'P 1'
#
loop_
_entity.id
_entity.type
_entity.pdbx_description
1 polymer ?
#
loop_
_entity_poly.entity_id
_entity_poly.type
_entity_poly.pdbx_seq_one_letter_code
_entity_poly.pdbx_strand_id
1 'polypeptide(L)'
;MSDEQRGRQRLDISRHAVRLFAEQGVAATSGEQIAKAAGVSERTLWRCFSTKESCVEPLLTQMIDAFRTVLHAWPPELGLIEHLREAYQPVIDSSSGADVEAVLAVVRLTHHEPELRAAYLVLRERAEDTFTEVLAERMGMRPDTFDVRVQAAVMSAVLKVAADDLARETAGRGITPDVLEGHRDHLADALGLVTRGLSGR
;
A
#
# COMPACT_ATOMS: atom_id res chain seq x y z
N MET A 1 -6.44 9.10 25.51
CA MET A 1 -6.64 9.09 24.04
C MET A 1 -7.16 7.72 23.67
N SER A 2 -8.28 7.63 22.94
CA SER A 2 -8.72 6.34 22.38
C SER A 2 -7.72 5.82 21.36
N ASP A 3 -7.75 4.53 21.04
CA ASP A 3 -6.86 3.96 20.02
C ASP A 3 -7.12 4.56 18.64
N GLU A 4 -8.37 4.93 18.34
CA GLU A 4 -8.72 5.66 17.13
C GLU A 4 -8.05 7.04 17.06
N GLN A 5 -8.02 7.78 18.17
CA GLN A 5 -7.35 9.08 18.22
C GLN A 5 -5.82 8.94 18.07
N ARG A 6 -5.23 7.86 18.58
CA ARG A 6 -3.81 7.54 18.37
C ARG A 6 -3.54 7.18 16.90
N GLY A 7 -4.41 6.39 16.27
CA GLY A 7 -4.32 6.06 14.86
C GLY A 7 -4.37 7.29 13.95
N ARG A 8 -5.34 8.17 14.18
CA ARG A 8 -5.47 9.45 13.44
C ARG A 8 -4.23 10.33 13.60
N GLN A 9 -3.70 10.47 14.81
CA GLN A 9 -2.46 11.23 15.04
C GLN A 9 -1.26 10.61 14.30
N ARG A 10 -1.11 9.29 14.32
CA ARG A 10 -0.03 8.59 13.60
C ARG A 10 -0.15 8.80 12.09
N LEU A 11 -1.37 8.71 11.54
CA LEU A 11 -1.64 8.94 10.12
C LEU A 11 -1.33 10.39 9.71
N ASP A 12 -1.70 11.36 10.53
CA ASP A 12 -1.40 12.77 10.28
C ASP A 12 0.11 13.04 10.24
N ILE A 13 0.85 12.54 11.24
CA ILE A 13 2.32 12.59 11.24
C ILE A 13 2.90 11.91 10.00
N SER A 14 2.34 10.77 9.59
CA SER A 14 2.79 10.02 8.43
C SER A 14 2.69 10.82 7.13
N ARG A 15 1.56 11.50 6.90
CA ARG A 15 1.37 12.39 5.75
C ARG A 15 2.42 13.49 5.69
N HIS A 16 2.70 14.12 6.82
CA HIS A 16 3.73 15.16 6.90
C HIS A 16 5.14 14.62 6.64
N ALA A 17 5.48 13.45 7.19
CA ALA A 17 6.77 12.81 6.98
C ALA A 17 6.98 12.45 5.51
N VAL A 18 6.00 11.78 4.89
CA VAL A 18 6.06 11.39 3.48
C VAL A 18 6.19 12.59 2.56
N ARG A 19 5.43 13.66 2.82
CA ARG A 19 5.54 14.91 2.05
C ARG A 19 6.96 15.50 2.13
N LEU A 20 7.54 15.57 3.32
CA LEU A 20 8.92 16.07 3.49
C LEU A 20 9.95 15.15 2.80
N PHE A 21 9.80 13.83 2.91
CA PHE A 21 10.66 12.88 2.20
C PHE A 21 10.59 13.07 0.68
N ALA A 22 9.40 13.33 0.14
CA ALA A 22 9.22 13.60 -1.28
C ALA A 22 9.81 14.96 -1.72
N GLU A 23 9.70 15.99 -0.89
CA GLU A 23 10.14 17.36 -1.21
C GLU A 23 11.67 17.55 -1.14
N GLN A 24 12.33 16.93 -0.17
CA GLN A 24 13.75 17.19 0.12
C GLN A 24 14.60 15.92 0.31
N GLY A 25 14.02 14.72 0.18
CA GLY A 25 14.69 13.44 0.38
C GLY A 25 14.68 12.96 1.84
N VAL A 26 14.93 11.66 2.03
CA VAL A 26 14.87 11.05 3.37
C VAL A 26 16.05 11.51 4.22
N ALA A 27 17.26 11.51 3.65
CA ALA A 27 18.48 11.92 4.35
C ALA A 27 18.41 13.36 4.90
N ALA A 28 17.89 14.31 4.12
CA ALA A 28 17.78 15.71 4.51
C ALA A 28 16.62 16.01 5.47
N THR A 29 15.74 15.04 5.70
CA THR A 29 14.58 15.20 6.60
C THR A 29 14.92 14.74 8.02
N SER A 30 14.76 15.62 8.99
CA SER A 30 14.94 15.32 10.42
C SER A 30 13.62 15.04 11.13
N GLY A 31 13.67 14.34 12.26
CA GLY A 31 12.49 14.15 13.11
C GLY A 31 11.94 15.47 13.67
N GLU A 32 12.81 16.46 13.94
CA GLU A 32 12.38 17.81 14.33
C GLU A 32 11.52 18.47 13.25
N GLN A 33 11.94 18.40 11.98
CA GLN A 33 11.17 18.94 10.86
C GLN A 33 9.80 18.25 10.73
N ILE A 34 9.76 16.92 10.86
CA ILE A 34 8.51 16.15 10.83
C ILE A 34 7.60 16.56 11.98
N ALA A 35 8.12 16.60 13.21
CA ALA A 35 7.37 16.95 14.41
C ALA A 35 6.78 18.37 14.29
N LYS A 36 7.61 19.33 13.85
CA LYS A 36 7.19 20.72 13.59
C LYS A 36 6.10 20.78 12.52
N ALA A 37 6.26 20.06 11.41
CA ALA A 37 5.28 20.05 10.32
C ALA A 37 3.93 19.47 10.77
N ALA A 38 3.94 18.45 11.62
CA ALA A 38 2.75 17.80 12.17
C ALA A 38 2.20 18.47 13.45
N GLY A 39 2.78 19.60 13.89
CA GLY A 39 2.31 20.31 15.09
C GLY A 39 2.47 19.51 16.40
N VAL A 40 3.42 18.58 16.47
CA VAL A 40 3.71 17.77 17.67
C VAL A 40 5.12 18.03 18.19
N SER A 41 5.39 17.65 19.44
CA SER A 41 6.77 17.65 19.96
C SER A 41 7.56 16.44 19.45
N GLU A 42 8.88 16.57 19.34
CA GLU A 42 9.76 15.43 19.03
C GLU A 42 9.57 14.26 20.00
N ARG A 43 9.38 14.54 21.29
CA ARG A 43 9.04 13.51 22.28
C ARG A 43 7.77 12.75 21.91
N THR A 44 6.79 13.40 21.31
CA THR A 44 5.57 12.75 20.83
C THR A 44 5.82 11.96 19.55
N LEU A 45 6.58 12.51 18.61
CA LEU A 45 7.01 11.78 17.42
C LEU A 45 7.70 10.46 17.78
N TRP A 46 8.74 10.52 18.62
CA TRP A 46 9.53 9.34 19.02
C TRP A 46 8.80 8.39 19.96
N ARG A 47 7.70 8.83 20.59
CA ARG A 47 6.78 7.93 21.29
C ARG A 47 5.92 7.14 20.31
N CYS A 48 5.62 7.70 19.15
CA CYS A 48 4.83 7.05 18.11
C CYS A 48 5.72 6.18 17.20
N PHE A 49 6.92 6.64 16.86
CA PHE A 49 7.75 6.04 15.81
C PHE A 49 9.14 5.73 16.32
N SER A 50 9.69 4.59 15.92
CA SER A 50 11.03 4.16 16.30
C SER A 50 12.13 4.86 15.49
N THR A 51 11.83 5.16 14.22
CA THR A 51 12.72 5.85 13.28
C THR A 51 11.94 6.84 12.43
N LYS A 52 12.62 7.79 11.78
CA LYS A 52 11.94 8.71 10.85
C LYS A 52 11.33 7.94 9.67
N GLU A 53 12.00 6.90 9.20
CA GLU A 53 11.54 6.05 8.10
C GLU A 53 10.26 5.30 8.48
N SER A 54 10.12 4.83 9.74
CA SER A 54 8.89 4.20 10.22
C SER A 54 7.66 5.13 10.20
N CYS A 55 7.86 6.45 10.02
CA CYS A 55 6.76 7.38 9.88
C CYS A 55 5.94 7.14 8.61
N VAL A 56 6.45 6.43 7.59
CA VAL A 56 5.64 6.12 6.39
C VAL A 56 4.63 5.00 6.62
N GLU A 57 4.81 4.18 7.67
CA GLU A 57 4.00 2.99 7.89
C GLU A 57 2.49 3.27 7.94
N PRO A 58 1.98 4.25 8.71
CA PRO A 58 0.52 4.44 8.82
C PRO A 58 -0.16 4.76 7.50
N LEU A 59 0.44 5.59 6.65
CA LEU A 59 -0.12 5.95 5.35
C LEU A 59 -0.14 4.74 4.41
N LEU A 60 0.95 3.98 4.36
CA LEU A 60 1.02 2.78 3.55
C LEU A 60 0.06 1.68 4.06
N THR A 61 -0.07 1.53 5.38
CA THR A 61 -1.04 0.61 6.01
C THR A 61 -2.47 0.98 5.62
N GLN A 62 -2.82 2.27 5.60
CA GLN A 62 -4.14 2.71 5.15
C GLN A 62 -4.45 2.25 3.70
N MET A 63 -3.49 2.33 2.79
CA MET A 63 -3.68 1.84 1.41
C MET A 63 -3.85 0.32 1.33
N ILE A 64 -3.06 -0.42 2.13
CA ILE A 64 -3.17 -1.87 2.23
C ILE A 64 -4.55 -2.26 2.79
N ASP A 65 -5.02 -1.59 3.84
CA ASP A 65 -6.33 -1.84 4.46
C ASP A 65 -7.49 -1.51 3.52
N ALA A 66 -7.34 -0.48 2.67
CA ALA A 66 -8.32 -0.17 1.65
C ALA A 66 -8.41 -1.30 0.60
N PHE A 67 -7.25 -1.80 0.13
CA PHE A 67 -7.23 -2.93 -0.80
C PHE A 67 -7.73 -4.23 -0.14
N ARG A 68 -7.41 -4.46 1.14
CA ARG A 68 -7.99 -5.54 1.95
C ARG A 68 -9.51 -5.47 1.93
N THR A 69 -10.08 -4.29 2.16
CA THR A 69 -11.54 -4.10 2.18
C THR A 69 -12.17 -4.51 0.85
N VAL A 70 -11.52 -4.19 -0.27
CA VAL A 70 -11.96 -4.65 -1.61
C VAL A 70 -11.95 -6.17 -1.69
N LEU A 71 -10.85 -6.82 -1.31
CA LEU A 71 -10.76 -8.28 -1.41
C LEU A 71 -11.74 -9.01 -0.48
N HIS A 72 -11.99 -8.47 0.73
CA HIS A 72 -13.00 -9.02 1.65
C HIS A 72 -14.42 -8.90 1.09
N ALA A 73 -14.69 -7.90 0.25
CA ALA A 73 -15.98 -7.72 -0.40
C ALA A 73 -16.17 -8.60 -1.65
N TRP A 74 -15.23 -9.49 -1.98
CA TRP A 74 -15.24 -10.30 -3.21
C TRP A 74 -16.37 -11.35 -3.24
N PRO A 75 -17.41 -11.19 -4.09
CA PRO A 75 -18.53 -12.12 -4.14
C PRO A 75 -18.12 -13.51 -4.66
N PRO A 76 -18.66 -14.63 -4.11
CA PRO A 76 -18.34 -16.00 -4.53
C PRO A 76 -18.57 -16.27 -6.03
N GLU A 77 -19.52 -15.56 -6.62
CA GLU A 77 -19.96 -15.77 -8.01
C GLU A 77 -19.10 -15.04 -9.04
N LEU A 78 -18.35 -14.02 -8.63
CA LEU A 78 -17.52 -13.22 -9.53
C LEU A 78 -16.08 -13.73 -9.61
N GLY A 79 -15.49 -13.65 -10.80
CA GLY A 79 -14.05 -13.81 -10.95
C GLY A 79 -13.29 -12.64 -10.30
N LEU A 80 -12.08 -12.88 -9.80
CA LEU A 80 -11.27 -11.83 -9.15
C LEU A 80 -11.04 -10.62 -10.06
N ILE A 81 -10.81 -10.85 -11.36
CA ILE A 81 -10.57 -9.80 -12.35
C ILE A 81 -11.79 -8.87 -12.46
N GLU A 82 -12.98 -9.45 -12.55
CA GLU A 82 -14.24 -8.72 -12.67
C GLU A 82 -14.52 -7.93 -11.40
N HIS A 83 -14.37 -8.57 -10.24
CA HIS A 83 -14.49 -7.91 -8.95
C HIS A 83 -13.53 -6.72 -8.79
N LEU A 84 -12.26 -6.87 -9.18
CA LEU A 84 -11.29 -5.78 -9.09
C LEU A 84 -11.62 -4.62 -10.05
N ARG A 85 -12.10 -4.89 -11.26
CA ARG A 85 -12.51 -3.82 -12.18
C ARG A 85 -13.65 -2.98 -11.62
N GLU A 86 -14.59 -3.60 -10.90
CA GLU A 86 -15.74 -2.91 -10.29
C GLU A 86 -15.39 -2.24 -8.95
N ALA A 87 -14.68 -2.95 -8.07
CA ALA A 87 -14.49 -2.56 -6.67
C ALA A 87 -13.22 -1.76 -6.38
N TYR A 88 -12.25 -1.71 -7.31
CA TYR A 88 -11.00 -0.96 -7.10
C TYR A 88 -11.19 0.57 -7.24
N GLN A 89 -12.32 1.02 -7.80
CA GLN A 89 -12.69 2.43 -7.86
C GLN A 89 -12.93 3.05 -6.45
N PRO A 90 -13.70 2.43 -5.54
CA PRO A 90 -13.86 2.90 -4.16
C PRO A 90 -12.55 3.11 -3.36
N VAL A 91 -11.49 2.35 -3.62
CA VAL A 91 -10.21 2.47 -2.88
C VAL A 91 -9.48 3.75 -3.25
N ILE A 92 -9.52 4.09 -4.53
CA ILE A 92 -8.96 5.33 -5.07
C ILE A 92 -9.77 6.54 -4.59
N ASP A 93 -11.10 6.42 -4.47
CA ASP A 93 -11.97 7.51 -4.00
C ASP A 93 -11.95 7.70 -2.47
N SER A 94 -11.74 6.62 -1.69
CA SER A 94 -11.63 6.67 -0.22
C SER A 94 -10.33 7.27 0.28
N SER A 95 -9.29 7.24 -0.55
CA SER A 95 -8.02 7.92 -0.31
C SER A 95 -8.04 9.27 -1.00
N SER A 96 -7.64 10.35 -0.33
CA SER A 96 -7.50 11.61 -1.07
C SER A 96 -6.44 11.43 -2.16
N GLY A 97 -6.60 12.03 -3.35
CA GLY A 97 -5.59 11.92 -4.41
C GLY A 97 -4.18 12.34 -3.96
N ALA A 98 -4.09 13.16 -2.91
CA ALA A 98 -2.85 13.51 -2.24
C ALA A 98 -2.21 12.34 -1.47
N ASP A 99 -3.00 11.49 -0.81
CA ASP A 99 -2.50 10.29 -0.12
C ASP A 99 -1.99 9.26 -1.13
N VAL A 100 -2.67 9.09 -2.27
CA VAL A 100 -2.20 8.21 -3.35
C VAL A 100 -0.86 8.72 -3.90
N GLU A 101 -0.74 10.01 -4.21
CA GLU A 101 0.52 10.59 -4.69
C GLU A 101 1.65 10.45 -3.66
N ALA A 102 1.34 10.66 -2.37
CA ALA A 102 2.29 10.48 -1.28
C ALA A 102 2.81 9.03 -1.21
N VAL A 103 1.92 8.04 -1.34
CA VAL A 103 2.30 6.61 -1.40
C VAL A 103 3.19 6.31 -2.60
N LEU A 104 2.84 6.81 -3.79
CA LEU A 104 3.67 6.64 -4.98
C LEU A 104 5.04 7.31 -4.84
N ALA A 105 5.10 8.47 -4.15
CA ALA A 105 6.36 9.12 -3.83
C ALA A 105 7.24 8.25 -2.91
N VAL A 106 6.66 7.60 -1.89
CA VAL A 106 7.39 6.62 -1.06
C VAL A 106 7.93 5.48 -1.91
N VAL A 107 7.10 4.89 -2.78
CA VAL A 107 7.51 3.80 -3.69
C VAL A 107 8.72 4.23 -4.52
N ARG A 108 8.69 5.42 -5.14
CA ARG A 108 9.83 5.97 -5.89
C ARG A 108 11.09 6.10 -5.03
N LEU A 109 10.96 6.64 -3.82
CA LEU A 109 12.09 6.84 -2.92
C LEU A 109 12.75 5.52 -2.51
N THR A 110 12.01 4.42 -2.40
CA THR A 110 12.59 3.10 -2.04
C THR A 110 13.67 2.61 -3.02
N HIS A 111 13.66 3.07 -4.27
CA HIS A 111 14.70 2.73 -5.25
C HIS A 111 16.06 3.32 -4.93
N HIS A 112 16.12 4.43 -4.17
CA HIS A 112 17.34 5.18 -3.89
C HIS A 112 17.63 5.34 -2.39
N GLU A 113 16.67 5.05 -1.52
CA GLU A 113 16.76 5.22 -0.07
C GLU A 113 16.67 3.85 0.64
N PRO A 114 17.81 3.23 1.03
CA PRO A 114 17.82 1.87 1.59
C PRO A 114 17.07 1.70 2.90
N GLU A 115 17.15 2.65 3.83
CA GLU A 115 16.43 2.54 5.11
C GLU A 115 14.91 2.60 4.92
N LEU A 116 14.45 3.46 4.01
CA LEU A 116 13.04 3.54 3.64
C LEU A 116 12.58 2.25 2.95
N ARG A 117 13.41 1.68 2.07
CA ARG A 117 13.12 0.40 1.41
C ARG A 117 12.97 -0.73 2.43
N ALA A 118 13.79 -0.75 3.50
CA ALA A 118 13.67 -1.75 4.56
C ALA A 118 12.31 -1.66 5.28
N ALA A 119 11.89 -0.44 5.67
CA ALA A 119 10.58 -0.22 6.30
C ALA A 119 9.42 -0.63 5.38
N TYR A 120 9.51 -0.27 4.09
CA TYR A 120 8.52 -0.64 3.07
C TYR A 120 8.40 -2.16 2.88
N LEU A 121 9.52 -2.89 2.83
CA LEU A 121 9.52 -4.34 2.66
C LEU A 121 8.89 -5.07 3.86
N VAL A 122 9.21 -4.64 5.08
CA VAL A 122 8.61 -5.21 6.31
C VAL A 122 7.09 -5.02 6.31
N LEU A 123 6.62 -3.85 5.88
CA LEU A 123 5.19 -3.61 5.78
C LEU A 123 4.53 -4.47 4.70
N ARG A 124 5.17 -4.63 3.54
CA ARG A 124 4.66 -5.49 2.48
C ARG A 124 4.57 -6.96 2.89
N GLU A 125 5.56 -7.46 3.62
CA GLU A 125 5.53 -8.81 4.17
C GLU A 125 4.33 -9.01 5.09
N ARG A 126 4.05 -8.05 5.98
CA ARG A 126 2.85 -8.08 6.85
C ARG A 126 1.53 -7.99 6.07
N ALA A 127 1.52 -7.30 4.94
CA ALA A 127 0.34 -7.23 4.07
C ALA A 127 0.03 -8.58 3.41
N GLU A 128 1.05 -9.41 3.16
CA GLU A 128 0.88 -10.74 2.54
C GLU A 128 0.06 -11.69 3.41
N ASP A 129 0.18 -11.59 4.74
CA ASP A 129 -0.65 -12.36 5.69
C ASP A 129 -2.15 -12.09 5.45
N THR A 130 -2.49 -10.86 5.10
CA THR A 130 -3.88 -10.47 4.82
C THR A 130 -4.41 -11.12 3.53
N PHE A 131 -3.58 -11.21 2.48
CA PHE A 131 -3.97 -11.92 1.26
C PHE A 131 -4.12 -13.40 1.50
N THR A 132 -3.25 -13.98 2.33
CA THR A 132 -3.30 -15.38 2.72
C THR A 132 -4.66 -15.72 3.36
N GLU A 133 -5.16 -14.90 4.28
CA GLU A 133 -6.47 -15.10 4.91
C GLU A 133 -7.62 -15.12 3.88
N VAL A 134 -7.74 -14.08 3.05
CA VAL A 134 -8.83 -13.97 2.07
C VAL A 134 -8.78 -15.11 1.05
N LEU A 135 -7.58 -15.44 0.58
CA LEU A 135 -7.38 -16.49 -0.41
C LEU A 135 -7.65 -17.88 0.18
N ALA A 136 -7.29 -18.13 1.44
CA ALA A 136 -7.60 -19.38 2.13
C ALA A 136 -9.11 -19.63 2.17
N GLU A 137 -9.88 -18.62 2.60
CA GLU A 137 -11.34 -18.68 2.64
C GLU A 137 -11.92 -18.96 1.26
N ARG A 138 -11.41 -18.26 0.24
CA ARG A 138 -11.85 -18.44 -1.15
C ARG A 138 -11.61 -19.84 -1.69
N MET A 139 -10.47 -20.43 -1.34
CA MET A 139 -10.09 -21.76 -1.80
C MET A 139 -10.71 -22.88 -0.95
N GLY A 140 -11.35 -22.56 0.18
CA GLY A 140 -11.80 -23.56 1.15
C GLY A 140 -10.63 -24.34 1.76
N MET A 141 -9.45 -23.71 1.86
CA MET A 141 -8.20 -24.30 2.34
C MET A 141 -7.75 -23.64 3.64
N ARG A 142 -6.78 -24.24 4.33
CA ARG A 142 -6.14 -23.60 5.48
C ARG A 142 -5.09 -22.59 4.99
N PRO A 143 -4.90 -21.45 5.70
CA PRO A 143 -3.95 -20.41 5.29
C PRO A 143 -2.49 -20.85 5.30
N ASP A 144 -2.14 -21.88 6.08
CA ASP A 144 -0.78 -22.39 6.19
C ASP A 144 -0.38 -23.34 5.05
N THR A 145 -1.32 -23.69 4.16
CA THR A 145 -1.05 -24.58 3.03
C THR A 145 -0.12 -23.92 2.01
N PHE A 146 0.72 -24.74 1.37
CA PHE A 146 1.67 -24.26 0.37
C PHE A 146 0.97 -23.52 -0.78
N ASP A 147 -0.14 -24.07 -1.27
CA ASP A 147 -0.89 -23.47 -2.39
C ASP A 147 -1.43 -22.09 -2.04
N VAL A 148 -2.02 -21.89 -0.85
CA VAL A 148 -2.50 -20.58 -0.42
C VAL A 148 -1.36 -19.58 -0.31
N ARG A 149 -0.25 -19.97 0.32
CA ARG A 149 0.93 -19.10 0.48
C ARG A 149 1.54 -18.70 -0.86
N VAL A 150 1.60 -19.62 -1.82
CA VAL A 150 2.08 -19.31 -3.19
C VAL A 150 1.14 -18.31 -3.86
N GLN A 151 -0.17 -18.52 -3.81
CA GLN A 151 -1.15 -17.59 -4.40
C GLN A 151 -1.04 -16.18 -3.79
N ALA A 152 -0.93 -16.10 -2.45
CA ALA A 152 -0.75 -14.84 -1.74
C ALA A 152 0.55 -14.14 -2.16
N ALA A 153 1.66 -14.86 -2.21
CA ALA A 153 2.95 -14.32 -2.64
C ALA A 153 2.92 -13.80 -4.10
N VAL A 154 2.26 -14.52 -5.01
CA VAL A 154 2.14 -14.05 -6.40
C VAL A 154 1.23 -12.81 -6.48
N MET A 155 0.13 -12.77 -5.74
CA MET A 155 -0.70 -11.56 -5.64
C MET A 155 0.08 -10.36 -5.10
N SER A 156 0.84 -10.55 -4.02
CA SER A 156 1.78 -9.56 -3.47
C SER A 156 2.81 -9.07 -4.49
N ALA A 157 3.29 -9.95 -5.36
CA ALA A 157 4.24 -9.61 -6.41
C ALA A 157 3.59 -8.77 -7.52
N VAL A 158 2.39 -9.14 -7.97
CA VAL A 158 1.65 -8.37 -8.98
C VAL A 158 1.34 -6.96 -8.48
N LEU A 159 0.85 -6.82 -7.25
CA LEU A 159 0.56 -5.51 -6.65
C LEU A 159 1.80 -4.64 -6.53
N LYS A 160 2.95 -5.24 -6.18
CA LYS A 160 4.23 -4.53 -6.13
C LYS A 160 4.61 -4.01 -7.52
N VAL A 161 4.56 -4.86 -8.54
CA VAL A 161 4.94 -4.45 -9.90
C VAL A 161 4.01 -3.35 -10.40
N ALA A 162 2.70 -3.49 -10.16
CA ALA A 162 1.72 -2.48 -10.53
C ALA A 162 2.01 -1.14 -9.82
N ALA A 163 2.28 -1.15 -8.51
CA ALA A 163 2.61 0.06 -7.75
C ALA A 163 3.90 0.73 -8.26
N ASP A 164 4.95 -0.05 -8.56
CA ASP A 164 6.20 0.44 -9.13
C ASP A 164 6.00 1.11 -10.50
N ASP A 165 5.20 0.46 -11.37
CA ASP A 165 4.93 0.99 -12.72
C ASP A 165 4.08 2.26 -12.66
N LEU A 166 3.04 2.29 -11.81
CA LEU A 166 2.25 3.50 -11.58
C LEU A 166 3.11 4.64 -11.03
N ALA A 167 3.97 4.34 -10.04
CA ALA A 167 4.87 5.31 -9.45
C ALA A 167 5.86 5.89 -10.47
N ARG A 168 6.30 5.08 -11.45
CA ARG A 168 7.15 5.49 -12.56
C ARG A 168 6.38 6.34 -13.59
N GLU A 169 5.17 5.95 -13.94
CA GLU A 169 4.35 6.64 -14.94
C GLU A 169 3.89 8.03 -14.49
N THR A 170 3.56 8.18 -13.20
CA THR A 170 3.12 9.45 -12.61
C THR A 170 4.28 10.40 -12.30
N ALA A 171 5.53 9.93 -12.36
CA ALA A 171 6.71 10.73 -12.08
C ALA A 171 6.77 11.96 -13.03
N GLY A 172 6.57 13.16 -12.46
CA GLY A 172 6.59 14.42 -13.20
C GLY A 172 5.34 14.74 -14.02
N ARG A 173 4.36 13.81 -14.10
CA ARG A 173 3.06 14.03 -14.77
C ARG A 173 1.90 14.18 -13.79
N GLY A 174 2.10 13.75 -12.55
CA GLY A 174 1.06 13.69 -11.53
C GLY A 174 0.06 12.57 -11.81
N ILE A 175 -0.96 12.48 -10.97
CA ILE A 175 -2.03 11.50 -11.09
C ILE A 175 -3.16 12.11 -11.93
N THR A 176 -3.56 11.42 -13.00
CA THR A 176 -4.76 11.73 -13.77
C THR A 176 -5.76 10.58 -13.69
N PRO A 177 -7.07 10.83 -13.89
CA PRO A 177 -8.08 9.77 -13.95
C PRO A 177 -7.74 8.68 -14.98
N ASP A 178 -7.25 9.05 -16.16
CA ASP A 178 -6.89 8.11 -17.22
C ASP A 178 -5.75 7.17 -16.83
N VAL A 179 -4.74 7.67 -16.11
CA VAL A 179 -3.61 6.85 -15.62
C VAL A 179 -4.08 5.87 -14.55
N LEU A 180 -4.99 6.29 -13.66
CA LEU A 180 -5.56 5.42 -12.64
C LEU A 180 -6.46 4.34 -13.24
N GLU A 181 -7.26 4.69 -14.24
CA GLU A 181 -8.09 3.75 -15.01
C GLU A 181 -7.22 2.72 -15.76
N GLY A 182 -6.21 3.18 -16.49
CA GLY A 182 -5.27 2.28 -17.17
C GLY A 182 -4.50 1.37 -16.19
N HIS A 183 -4.11 1.88 -15.03
CA HIS A 183 -3.47 1.09 -13.98
C HIS A 183 -4.39 0.01 -13.42
N ARG A 184 -5.67 0.32 -13.17
CA ARG A 184 -6.68 -0.65 -12.72
C ARG A 184 -6.83 -1.79 -13.72
N ASP A 185 -6.95 -1.46 -15.00
CA ASP A 185 -7.17 -2.46 -16.04
C ASP A 185 -5.93 -3.37 -16.20
N HIS A 186 -4.73 -2.79 -16.18
CA HIS A 186 -3.48 -3.55 -16.18
C HIS A 186 -3.33 -4.45 -14.94
N LEU A 187 -3.68 -3.96 -13.74
CA LEU A 187 -3.62 -4.73 -12.51
C LEU A 187 -4.58 -5.94 -12.56
N ALA A 188 -5.82 -5.71 -13.02
CA ALA A 188 -6.82 -6.77 -13.18
C ALA A 188 -6.35 -7.84 -14.18
N ASP A 189 -5.77 -7.42 -15.31
CA ASP A 189 -5.26 -8.34 -16.33
C ASP A 189 -4.04 -9.14 -15.84
N ALA A 190 -3.10 -8.50 -15.13
CA ALA A 190 -1.92 -9.14 -14.56
C ALA A 190 -2.30 -10.23 -13.52
N LEU A 191 -3.26 -9.94 -12.64
CA LEU A 191 -3.80 -10.93 -11.71
C LEU A 191 -4.55 -12.06 -12.43
N GLY A 192 -5.16 -11.76 -13.58
CA GLY A 192 -5.76 -12.73 -14.47
C GLY A 192 -4.78 -13.68 -15.17
N LEU A 193 -3.56 -13.24 -15.46
CA LEU A 193 -2.50 -14.09 -16.04
C LEU A 193 -1.99 -15.11 -15.02
N VAL A 194 -1.84 -14.67 -13.76
CA VAL A 194 -1.40 -15.50 -12.64
C VAL A 194 -2.42 -16.58 -12.30
N THR A 195 -3.69 -16.22 -12.18
CA THR A 195 -4.76 -17.14 -11.77
C THR A 195 -5.03 -18.21 -12.84
N ARG A 196 -4.92 -17.87 -14.14
CA ARG A 196 -5.05 -18.84 -15.25
C ARG A 196 -3.88 -19.82 -15.35
N GLY A 197 -2.68 -19.44 -14.91
CA GLY A 197 -1.52 -20.33 -14.88
C GLY A 197 -1.62 -21.49 -13.88
N LEU A 198 -2.61 -21.45 -12.97
CA LEU A 198 -2.76 -22.41 -11.86
C LEU A 198 -3.93 -23.38 -12.06
N SER A 199 -4.81 -23.12 -13.03
CA SER A 199 -5.89 -24.04 -13.46
C SER A 199 -5.48 -24.95 -14.63
N GLY A 200 -4.21 -24.88 -15.04
CA GLY A 200 -3.66 -25.69 -16.13
C GLY A 200 -3.12 -27.04 -15.65
N ARG A 201 -4.01 -27.96 -15.27
CA ARG A 201 -3.80 -29.41 -15.39
C ARG A 201 -5.13 -30.15 -15.49
#